data_AF-A0A2D7IEI6-F1
#
_entry.id   AF-A0A2D7IEI6-F1
#
_cell.length_a   1.000
_cell.length_b   1.000
_cell.length_c   1.000
_cell.angle_alpha   90.00
_cell.angle_beta   90.00
_cell.angle_gamma   90.00
#
_symmetry.space_group_name_H-M   'P 1'
#
loop_
_entity.id
_entity.type
_entity.pdbx_description
1 polymer ?
#
loop_
_entity_poly.entity_id
_entity_poly.type
_entity_poly.pdbx_seq_one_letter_code
_entity_poly.pdbx_strand_id
1 'polypeptide(L)'
;MKKINIPETRVKNPEPKNISSEDWIIWAAWADRITFEQIFYKTGVKEKEVIKIMKKNLSLSSFKLWRKRVSKKSIKHLKLFKLKRKNLKPKHKKTILSF
;
A
#
# COMPACT_ATOMS: atom_id res chain seq x y z
N MET A 1 3.86 27.04 -3.69
CA MET A 1 3.47 25.98 -2.73
C MET A 1 4.51 24.86 -2.77
N LYS A 2 5.23 24.59 -1.67
CA LYS A 2 6.23 23.50 -1.64
C LYS A 2 5.50 22.16 -1.69
N LYS A 3 5.69 21.39 -2.77
CA LYS A 3 5.21 20.00 -2.85
C LYS A 3 5.93 19.20 -1.79
N ILE A 4 5.19 18.77 -0.78
CA ILE A 4 5.68 17.88 0.25
C ILE A 4 5.82 16.50 -0.41
N ASN A 5 7.06 16.09 -0.72
CA ASN A 5 7.40 14.78 -1.28
C ASN A 5 7.28 13.66 -0.22
N ILE A 6 6.13 13.55 0.43
CA ILE A 6 5.82 12.34 1.20
C ILE A 6 5.29 11.34 0.18
N PRO A 7 5.92 10.16 0.04
CA PRO A 7 5.44 9.18 -0.91
C PRO A 7 4.07 8.70 -0.43
N GLU A 8 3.09 8.78 -1.33
CA GLU A 8 1.74 8.25 -1.07
C GLU A 8 1.82 6.80 -0.57
N THR A 9 2.76 6.03 -1.10
CA THR A 9 3.01 4.63 -0.70
C THR A 9 4.30 4.47 0.09
N ARG A 10 4.39 3.44 0.94
CA ARG A 10 5.67 3.01 1.55
C ARG A 10 6.69 2.49 0.53
N VAL A 11 6.27 2.26 -0.72
CA VAL A 11 7.08 1.70 -1.80
C VAL A 11 7.66 2.86 -2.61
N LYS A 12 8.96 2.77 -2.96
CA LYS A 12 9.68 3.75 -3.80
C LYS A 12 9.18 3.82 -5.24
N ASN A 13 8.30 2.90 -5.67
CA ASN A 13 7.92 2.77 -7.08
C ASN A 13 6.78 3.75 -7.41
N PRO A 14 6.99 4.67 -8.37
CA PRO A 14 5.95 5.60 -8.81
C PRO A 14 4.76 4.85 -9.42
N GLU A 15 3.58 5.47 -9.38
CA GLU A 15 2.39 4.90 -10.01
C GLU A 15 2.63 4.72 -11.52
N PRO A 16 2.35 3.53 -12.09
CA PRO A 16 2.53 3.31 -13.52
C PRO A 16 1.56 4.18 -14.32
N LYS A 17 2.08 4.81 -15.38
CA LYS A 17 1.33 5.78 -16.20
C LYS A 17 0.13 5.17 -16.94
N ASN A 18 0.15 3.85 -17.17
CA ASN A 18 -0.91 3.12 -17.88
C ASN A 18 -1.83 2.38 -16.91
N ILE A 19 -2.99 2.96 -16.63
CA ILE A 19 -3.98 2.47 -15.66
C ILE A 19 -4.60 1.12 -16.07
N SER A 20 -4.64 0.81 -17.36
CA SER A 20 -5.23 -0.42 -17.90
C SER A 20 -4.24 -1.58 -18.08
N SER A 21 -2.94 -1.37 -17.78
CA SER A 21 -1.91 -2.41 -17.93
C SER A 21 -1.94 -3.42 -16.77
N GLU A 22 -1.48 -4.65 -17.04
CA GLU A 22 -1.19 -5.66 -16.01
C GLU A 22 -0.24 -5.11 -14.92
N ASP A 23 0.66 -4.20 -15.29
CA ASP A 23 1.58 -3.52 -14.36
C ASP A 23 0.84 -2.72 -13.30
N TRP A 24 -0.26 -2.04 -13.69
CA TRP A 24 -1.06 -1.27 -12.74
C TRP A 24 -1.81 -2.20 -11.79
N ILE A 25 -2.31 -3.34 -12.29
CA ILE A 25 -2.95 -4.36 -11.45
C ILE A 25 -1.96 -4.93 -10.43
N ILE A 26 -0.73 -5.25 -10.85
CA ILE A 26 0.33 -5.75 -9.95
C ILE A 26 0.70 -4.68 -8.92
N TRP A 27 0.88 -3.43 -9.35
CA TRP A 27 1.19 -2.31 -8.46
C TRP A 27 0.07 -2.08 -7.44
N ALA A 28 -1.18 -2.06 -7.89
CA ALA A 28 -2.36 -1.86 -7.06
C ALA A 28 -2.60 -3.03 -6.10
N ALA A 29 -2.36 -4.26 -6.53
CA ALA A 29 -2.48 -5.46 -5.69
C ALA A 29 -1.43 -5.51 -4.57
N TRP A 30 -0.26 -4.91 -4.76
CA TRP A 30 0.75 -4.72 -3.71
C TRP A 30 0.50 -3.49 -2.83
N ALA A 31 -0.20 -2.47 -3.35
CA ALA A 31 -0.43 -1.22 -2.66
C ALA A 31 -1.30 -1.41 -1.43
N ASP A 32 -0.80 -0.99 -0.26
CA ASP A 32 -1.50 -1.31 0.97
C ASP A 32 -2.84 -0.57 1.16
N ARG A 33 -3.14 0.41 0.31
CA ARG A 33 -4.30 1.30 0.43
C ARG A 33 -5.32 1.12 -0.70
N ILE A 34 -5.14 0.11 -1.55
CA ILE A 34 -6.04 -0.19 -2.65
C ILE A 34 -6.78 -1.50 -2.36
N THR A 35 -8.10 -1.47 -2.46
CA THR A 35 -8.95 -2.67 -2.31
C THR A 35 -9.17 -3.36 -3.66
N PHE A 36 -9.54 -4.64 -3.64
CA PHE A 36 -9.90 -5.35 -4.87
C PHE A 36 -11.11 -4.73 -5.59
N GLU A 37 -12.04 -4.11 -4.84
CA GLU A 37 -13.15 -3.35 -5.43
C GLU A 37 -12.68 -2.10 -6.18
N GLN A 38 -11.70 -1.36 -5.65
CA GLN A 38 -11.13 -0.21 -6.35
C GLN A 38 -10.38 -0.64 -7.62
N ILE A 39 -9.70 -1.79 -7.58
CA ILE A 39 -9.08 -2.38 -8.77
C ILE A 39 -10.18 -2.70 -9.79
N PHE A 40 -11.23 -3.42 -9.38
CA PHE A 40 -12.36 -3.75 -10.24
C PHE A 40 -13.04 -2.51 -10.84
N TYR A 41 -13.23 -1.45 -10.07
CA TYR A 41 -13.83 -0.20 -10.57
C TYR A 41 -12.96 0.49 -11.64
N LYS A 42 -11.63 0.44 -11.48
CA LYS A 42 -10.69 1.10 -12.41
C LYS A 42 -10.37 0.26 -13.64
N THR A 43 -10.27 -1.06 -13.51
CA THR A 43 -9.79 -1.95 -14.58
C THR A 43 -10.82 -2.96 -15.06
N GLY A 44 -11.94 -3.12 -14.36
CA GLY A 44 -12.94 -4.16 -14.63
C GLY A 44 -12.52 -5.57 -14.17
N VAL A 45 -11.33 -5.73 -13.58
CA VAL A 45 -10.75 -7.03 -13.25
C VAL A 45 -11.22 -7.52 -11.88
N LYS A 46 -11.78 -8.73 -11.83
CA LYS A 46 -12.30 -9.31 -10.59
C LYS A 46 -11.16 -9.81 -9.70
N GLU A 47 -11.40 -9.92 -8.39
CA GLU A 47 -10.41 -10.44 -7.43
C GLU A 47 -9.77 -11.76 -7.89
N LYS A 48 -10.58 -12.69 -8.41
CA LYS A 48 -10.09 -13.99 -8.91
C LYS A 48 -9.07 -13.82 -10.04
N GLU A 49 -9.29 -12.86 -10.93
CA GLU A 49 -8.38 -12.57 -12.04
C GLU A 49 -7.12 -11.87 -11.54
N VAL A 50 -7.24 -10.93 -10.60
CA VAL A 50 -6.07 -10.32 -9.94
C VAL A 50 -5.18 -11.40 -9.31
N ILE A 51 -5.77 -12.39 -8.63
CA ILE A 51 -5.02 -13.51 -8.05
C ILE A 51 -4.31 -14.32 -9.15
N LYS A 52 -4.97 -14.58 -10.29
CA LYS A 52 -4.35 -15.27 -11.43
C LYS A 52 -3.19 -14.48 -12.02
N ILE A 53 -3.37 -13.18 -12.26
CA ILE A 53 -2.34 -12.26 -12.79
C ILE A 53 -1.14 -12.24 -11.83
N MET A 54 -1.39 -12.12 -10.53
CA MET A 54 -0.35 -12.13 -9.51
C MET A 54 0.39 -13.47 -9.44
N LYS A 55 -0.31 -14.60 -9.59
CA LYS A 55 0.31 -15.93 -9.62
C LYS A 55 1.16 -16.14 -10.87
N LYS A 56 0.76 -15.58 -12.02
CA LYS A 56 1.49 -15.66 -13.30
C LYS A 56 2.75 -14.79 -13.30
N ASN A 57 2.68 -13.60 -12.71
CA ASN A 57 3.74 -12.60 -12.77
C ASN A 57 4.74 -12.64 -11.60
N LEU A 58 4.40 -13.28 -10.48
CA LEU A 58 5.29 -13.39 -9.31
C LEU A 58 5.90 -14.79 -9.18
N SER A 59 7.13 -14.83 -8.67
CA SER A 59 7.72 -16.08 -8.20
C SER A 59 6.93 -16.65 -7.01
N LEU A 60 6.96 -17.98 -6.83
CA LEU A 60 6.22 -18.68 -5.76
C LEU A 60 6.46 -18.09 -4.36
N SER A 61 7.71 -17.73 -4.05
CA SER A 61 8.08 -17.14 -2.76
C SER A 61 7.43 -15.76 -2.55
N SER A 62 7.46 -14.91 -3.57
CA SER A 62 6.84 -13.58 -3.56
C SER A 62 5.32 -13.68 -3.50
N PHE A 63 4.71 -14.62 -4.24
CA PHE A 63 3.28 -14.87 -4.21
C PHE A 63 2.82 -15.37 -2.83
N LYS A 64 3.55 -16.29 -2.20
CA LYS A 64 3.26 -16.75 -0.82
C LYS A 64 3.31 -15.59 0.17
N LEU A 65 4.31 -14.70 0.05
CA LEU A 65 4.42 -13.52 0.90
C LEU A 65 3.25 -12.55 0.68
N TRP A 66 2.89 -12.29 -0.57
CA TRP A 66 1.74 -11.45 -0.92
C TRP A 66 0.42 -12.05 -0.39
N ARG A 67 0.19 -13.35 -0.57
CA ARG A 67 -0.99 -14.05 -0.02
C ARG A 67 -1.04 -13.97 1.49
N LYS A 68 0.09 -14.15 2.17
CA LYS A 68 0.19 -13.96 3.61
C LYS A 68 -0.16 -12.53 3.99
N ARG A 69 0.26 -11.52 3.23
CA ARG A 69 -0.08 -10.11 3.49
C ARG A 69 -1.56 -9.82 3.27
N VAL A 70 -2.13 -10.22 2.12
CA VAL A 70 -3.54 -9.98 1.77
C VAL A 70 -4.48 -10.69 2.75
N SER A 71 -4.19 -11.96 3.07
CA SER A 71 -4.98 -12.74 4.04
C SER A 71 -4.81 -12.23 5.47
N LYS A 72 -3.60 -11.79 5.86
CA LYS A 72 -3.32 -11.23 7.20
C LYS A 72 -3.72 -9.77 7.32
N LYS A 73 -4.23 -9.12 6.27
CA LYS A 73 -4.62 -7.70 6.30
C LYS A 73 -5.95 -7.47 7.00
N SER A 74 -5.95 -7.85 8.26
CA SER A 74 -6.58 -7.21 9.40
C SER A 74 -6.14 -5.73 9.50
N ILE A 75 -6.51 -4.89 8.54
CA ILE A 75 -6.66 -3.45 8.79
C ILE A 75 -8.16 -3.15 8.79
N LYS A 76 -8.91 -3.90 9.61
CA LYS A 76 -10.33 -3.61 9.91
C LYS A 76 -10.50 -2.39 10.83
N HIS A 77 -9.43 -1.85 11.43
CA HIS A 77 -9.53 -0.71 12.35
C HIS A 77 -8.52 0.40 12.03
N LEU A 78 -8.93 1.31 11.16
CA LEU A 78 -8.32 2.63 10.96
C LEU A 78 -8.13 3.39 12.29
N LYS A 79 -9.00 3.10 13.28
CA LYS A 79 -8.95 3.61 14.67
C LYS A 79 -7.73 3.10 15.45
N LEU A 80 -7.42 1.80 15.38
CA LEU A 80 -6.22 1.22 16.02
C LEU A 80 -4.92 1.75 15.38
N PHE A 81 -4.94 1.98 14.06
CA PHE A 81 -3.82 2.60 13.35
C PHE A 81 -3.56 4.05 13.81
N LYS A 82 -4.63 4.87 13.96
CA LYS A 82 -4.51 6.24 14.50
C LYS A 82 -4.04 6.26 15.96
N LEU A 83 -4.54 5.37 16.81
CA LEU A 83 -4.17 5.27 18.23
C LEU A 83 -2.68 4.91 18.41
N LYS A 84 -2.19 3.92 17.65
CA LYS A 84 -0.78 3.51 17.71
C LYS A 84 0.17 4.65 17.32
N ARG A 85 -0.28 5.55 16.44
CA ARG A 85 0.47 6.75 16.02
C ARG A 85 0.45 7.88 17.05
N LYS A 86 -0.67 8.10 17.74
CA LYS A 86 -0.77 9.11 18.82
C LYS A 86 0.13 8.79 20.02
N ASN A 87 0.34 7.50 20.32
CA ASN A 87 1.15 7.07 21.46
C ASN A 87 2.67 7.02 21.17
N LEU A 88 3.11 7.31 19.94
CA LEU A 88 4.53 7.45 19.64
C LEU A 88 4.99 8.82 20.15
N LYS A 89 5.63 8.85 21.33
CA LYS A 89 6.30 10.06 21.82
C LYS A 89 7.36 10.51 20.80
N PRO A 90 7.45 11.80 20.44
CA PRO A 90 8.55 12.29 19.62
C PRO A 90 9.86 12.09 20.37
N LYS A 91 10.85 11.47 19.71
CA LYS A 91 12.10 11.02 20.33
C LYS A 91 13.08 12.17 20.66
N HIS A 92 12.79 13.40 20.24
CA HIS A 92 13.62 14.57 20.52
C HIS A 92 12.75 15.78 20.88
N LYS A 93 12.84 16.22 22.13
CA LYS A 93 12.59 17.62 22.49
C LYS A 93 13.90 18.35 22.18
N LYS A 94 13.94 19.18 21.14
CA LYS A 94 15.04 20.15 21.00
C LYS A 94 14.85 21.13 22.15
N THR A 95 15.73 21.06 23.16
CA THR A 95 15.86 22.11 24.16
C THR A 95 16.33 23.35 23.41
N ILE A 96 15.43 24.31 23.21
CA ILE A 96 15.82 25.65 22.78
C ILE A 96 16.33 26.32 24.06
N LEU A 97 17.64 26.35 24.24
CA LEU A 97 18.27 27.26 25.17
C LEU A 97 18.03 28.67 24.65
N SER A 98 17.19 29.43 25.36
CA SER A 98 17.11 30.87 25.25
C SER A 98 18.40 31.48 25.77
N PHE A 99 19.12 32.18 24.90
CA PHE A 99 20.04 33.25 25.26
C PHE A 99 19.38 34.58 24.89
#